data_AF-A0A8G2A308-F1
#
_entry.id   AF-A0A8G2A308-F1
#
_cell.length_a   1.000
_cell.length_b   1.000
_cell.length_c   1.000
_cell.angle_alpha   90.00
_cell.angle_beta   90.00
_cell.angle_gamma   90.00
#
_symmetry.space_group_name_H-M   'P 1'
#
loop_
_entity.id
_entity.type
_entity.pdbx_description
1 polymer ?
#
loop_
_entity_poly.entity_id
_entity_poly.type
_entity_poly.pdbx_seq_one_letter_code
_entity_poly.pdbx_strand_id
1 'polypeptide(L)'
;MAGYLDSIAHPWTIHDIQMAIMSDFTTVQKSIDHTDGGKLWRSIKELDDAIWVFTKSTSELLDKINEFGEKSKSVDFWHRSNEKNSEEYVREVKRYLYYCTSSLMTVVDIARSLNKKWPLEAIVEHRNKFFSTPGLHDFLQKLRNFSSHWRMAQANWVIKRDFQSKTRVASFVVSKEELLEWGDWGSKAKKFIEDGGGFIDLYTVFSEYKKQVLQYYEWQKGALIDVYSPILQPFFNYKKMHDGLNQKMMWNMIMSSIPAGLNPYQYLPRYLSNAHVEYILSFENHSEKQVDALIKILGMEGFCDSHLKAKVMKAFNVSPKNPD
;
A
#
# COMPACT_ATOMS: atom_id res chain seq x y z
N MET A 1 -1.11 -0.74 29.12
CA MET A 1 -0.07 -0.96 30.15
C MET A 1 1.19 -0.35 29.62
N ALA A 2 1.84 0.53 30.40
CA ALA A 2 3.13 1.10 30.04
C ALA A 2 4.20 0.00 30.12
N GLY A 3 5.04 -0.10 29.10
CA GLY A 3 6.16 -1.06 29.05
C GLY A 3 7.41 -0.50 29.72
N TYR A 4 8.42 -1.36 29.92
CA TYR A 4 9.71 -0.97 30.50
C TYR A 4 10.35 0.22 29.74
N LEU A 5 10.29 0.21 28.41
CA LEU A 5 10.84 1.30 27.59
C LEU A 5 10.16 2.66 27.84
N ASP A 6 8.88 2.68 28.20
CA ASP A 6 8.14 3.91 28.47
C ASP A 6 8.65 4.62 29.74
N SER A 7 9.42 3.93 30.58
CA SER A 7 10.07 4.49 31.78
C SER A 7 11.47 5.08 31.51
N ILE A 8 12.01 4.89 30.30
CA ILE A 8 13.37 5.29 29.94
C ILE A 8 13.32 6.50 29.00
N ALA A 9 14.11 7.52 29.31
CA ALA A 9 14.25 8.70 28.47
C ALA A 9 14.88 8.36 27.11
N HIS A 10 14.42 9.02 26.05
CA HIS A 10 15.03 8.91 24.72
C HIS A 10 16.42 9.59 24.69
N PRO A 11 17.36 9.10 23.85
CA PRO A 11 17.21 7.98 22.93
C PRO A 11 17.49 6.61 23.56
N TRP A 12 16.67 5.60 23.25
CA TRP A 12 16.92 4.22 23.68
C TRP A 12 18.13 3.59 22.98
N THR A 13 18.89 2.81 23.74
CA THR A 13 20.04 2.04 23.27
C THR A 13 19.65 0.59 22.98
N ILE A 14 20.55 -0.17 22.34
CA ILE A 14 20.39 -1.62 22.16
C ILE A 14 20.20 -2.32 23.51
N HIS A 15 20.93 -1.88 24.54
CA HIS A 15 20.84 -2.45 25.88
C HIS A 15 19.45 -2.23 26.49
N ASP A 16 18.88 -1.03 26.35
CA ASP A 16 17.54 -0.72 26.86
C ASP A 16 16.47 -1.60 26.21
N ILE A 17 16.54 -1.76 24.88
CA ILE A 17 15.61 -2.62 24.12
C ILE A 17 15.81 -4.09 24.49
N GLN A 18 17.05 -4.55 24.66
CA GLN A 18 17.34 -5.91 25.09
C GLN A 18 16.77 -6.20 26.48
N MET A 19 16.97 -5.30 27.44
CA MET A 19 16.38 -5.41 28.79
C MET A 19 14.85 -5.42 28.73
N ALA A 20 14.25 -4.59 27.87
CA ALA A 20 12.81 -4.56 27.67
C ALA A 20 12.28 -5.90 27.13
N ILE A 21 12.96 -6.50 26.15
CA ILE A 21 12.58 -7.81 25.58
C ILE A 21 12.62 -8.89 26.66
N MET A 22 13.67 -8.89 27.50
CA MET A 22 13.82 -9.84 28.59
C MET A 22 12.77 -9.68 29.68
N SER A 23 12.30 -8.45 29.93
CA SER A 23 11.25 -8.17 30.91
C SER A 23 9.86 -8.52 30.39
N ASP A 24 9.47 -8.01 29.23
CA ASP A 24 8.18 -8.28 28.58
C ASP A 24 8.26 -8.03 27.07
N PHE A 25 8.59 -9.08 26.32
CA PHE A 25 8.73 -9.06 24.87
C PHE A 25 7.46 -8.56 24.13
N THR A 26 6.27 -8.64 24.73
CA THR A 26 5.02 -8.22 24.06
C THR A 26 4.80 -6.71 24.07
N THR A 27 5.46 -6.00 24.99
CA THR A 27 5.28 -4.54 25.17
C THR A 27 6.30 -3.71 24.42
N VAL A 28 7.45 -4.30 24.05
CA VAL A 28 8.55 -3.59 23.37
C VAL A 28 8.11 -3.01 22.03
N GLN A 29 7.52 -3.84 21.16
CA GLN A 29 7.02 -3.38 19.85
C GLN A 29 5.96 -2.28 20.01
N LYS A 30 5.06 -2.43 20.99
CA LYS A 30 4.05 -1.41 21.28
C LYS A 30 4.73 -0.09 21.68
N SER A 31 5.69 -0.11 22.58
CA SER A 31 6.40 1.09 23.04
C SER A 31 7.09 1.79 21.87
N ILE A 32 7.77 1.03 21.00
CA ILE A 32 8.39 1.54 19.76
C ILE A 32 7.35 2.18 18.84
N ASP A 33 6.22 1.52 18.60
CA ASP A 33 5.18 2.06 17.71
C ASP A 33 4.43 3.27 18.30
N HIS A 34 4.47 3.49 19.62
CA HIS A 34 3.87 4.64 20.29
C HIS A 34 4.76 5.88 20.33
N THR A 35 6.03 5.77 19.91
CA THR A 35 6.87 6.95 19.63
C THR A 35 6.22 7.83 18.55
N ASP A 36 6.58 9.11 18.48
CA ASP A 36 6.02 10.01 17.48
C ASP A 36 6.36 9.58 16.05
N GLY A 37 7.59 9.09 15.82
CA GLY A 37 7.99 8.47 14.56
C GLY A 37 7.15 7.23 14.23
N GLY A 38 6.87 6.37 15.20
CA GLY A 38 6.02 5.18 15.01
C GLY A 38 4.58 5.53 14.66
N LYS A 39 4.01 6.53 15.35
CA LYS A 39 2.67 7.06 15.06
C LYS A 39 2.60 7.68 13.66
N LEU A 40 3.58 8.49 13.27
CA LEU A 40 3.65 9.07 11.93
C LEU A 40 3.76 7.98 10.86
N TRP A 41 4.70 7.05 11.02
CA TRP A 41 4.92 5.98 10.06
C TRP A 41 3.70 5.08 9.89
N ARG A 42 2.99 4.79 10.99
CA ARG A 42 1.70 4.09 10.94
C ARG A 42 0.66 4.88 10.14
N SER A 43 0.49 6.17 10.39
CA SER A 43 -0.48 6.98 9.65
C SER A 43 -0.13 7.13 8.16
N ILE A 44 1.16 7.15 7.80
CA ILE A 44 1.60 7.09 6.40
C ILE A 44 1.17 5.75 5.77
N LYS A 45 1.38 4.62 6.46
CA LYS A 45 0.96 3.30 5.99
C LYS A 45 -0.56 3.15 5.85
N GLU A 46 -1.32 3.65 6.83
CA GLU A 46 -2.78 3.66 6.77
C GLU A 46 -3.29 4.43 5.54
N LEU A 47 -2.63 5.55 5.19
CA LEU A 47 -2.92 6.29 3.98
C LEU A 47 -2.53 5.52 2.71
N ASP A 48 -1.34 4.90 2.68
CA ASP A 48 -0.91 4.03 1.57
C ASP A 48 -1.93 2.90 1.31
N ASP A 49 -2.40 2.23 2.36
CA ASP A 49 -3.40 1.17 2.28
C ASP A 49 -4.73 1.70 1.70
N ALA A 50 -5.20 2.85 2.16
CA ALA A 50 -6.41 3.48 1.63
C ALA A 50 -6.28 3.86 0.15
N ILE A 51 -5.13 4.41 -0.25
CA ILE A 51 -4.82 4.72 -1.66
C ILE A 51 -4.78 3.44 -2.48
N TRP A 52 -4.20 2.36 -1.97
CA TRP A 52 -4.20 1.07 -2.63
C TRP A 52 -5.63 0.56 -2.85
N VAL A 53 -6.51 0.59 -1.84
CA VAL A 53 -7.91 0.18 -1.97
C VAL A 53 -8.63 1.01 -3.04
N PHE A 54 -8.45 2.33 -3.03
CA PHE A 54 -9.07 3.22 -4.02
C PHE A 54 -8.55 2.97 -5.44
N THR A 55 -7.24 2.83 -5.61
CA THR A 55 -6.61 2.61 -6.92
C THR A 55 -6.94 1.23 -7.48
N LYS A 56 -7.03 0.21 -6.62
CA LYS A 56 -7.46 -1.14 -7.01
C LYS A 56 -8.93 -1.15 -7.43
N SER A 57 -9.82 -0.58 -6.62
CA SER A 57 -11.25 -0.45 -6.93
C SER A 57 -11.47 0.31 -8.24
N THR A 58 -10.71 1.39 -8.46
CA THR A 58 -10.77 2.15 -9.71
C THR A 58 -10.30 1.33 -10.90
N SER A 59 -9.23 0.57 -10.76
CA SER A 59 -8.74 -0.30 -11.86
C SER A 59 -9.79 -1.33 -12.23
N GLU A 60 -10.45 -1.96 -11.25
CA GLU A 60 -11.51 -2.93 -11.49
C GLU A 60 -12.74 -2.32 -12.18
N LEU A 61 -13.11 -1.07 -11.83
CA LEU A 61 -14.15 -0.32 -12.57
C LEU A 61 -13.76 -0.12 -14.03
N LEU A 62 -12.54 0.36 -14.29
CA LEU A 62 -12.05 0.63 -15.64
C LEU A 62 -11.94 -0.66 -16.47
N ASP A 63 -11.43 -1.73 -15.87
CA ASP A 63 -11.36 -3.06 -16.47
C ASP A 63 -12.75 -3.58 -16.83
N LYS A 64 -13.73 -3.40 -15.93
CA LYS A 64 -15.11 -3.84 -16.18
C LYS A 64 -15.78 -3.08 -17.33
N ILE A 65 -15.52 -1.78 -17.43
CA ILE A 65 -15.99 -0.94 -18.54
C ILE A 65 -15.34 -1.41 -19.86
N ASN A 66 -14.03 -1.65 -19.87
CA ASN A 66 -13.31 -2.15 -21.04
C ASN A 66 -13.80 -3.55 -21.46
N GLU A 67 -14.00 -4.45 -20.50
CA GLU A 67 -14.53 -5.80 -20.74
C GLU A 67 -15.90 -5.74 -21.43
N PHE A 68 -16.81 -4.87 -20.97
CA PHE A 68 -18.07 -4.63 -21.64
C PHE A 68 -17.87 -4.07 -23.05
N GLY A 69 -16.96 -3.10 -23.20
CA GLY A 69 -16.60 -2.53 -24.51
C GLY A 69 -16.18 -3.58 -25.53
N GLU A 70 -15.35 -4.54 -25.11
CA GLU A 70 -14.93 -5.65 -25.97
C GLU A 70 -16.04 -6.67 -26.23
N LYS A 71 -16.70 -7.18 -25.19
CA LYS A 71 -17.75 -8.21 -25.36
C LYS A 71 -18.92 -7.71 -26.18
N SER A 72 -19.26 -6.43 -26.04
CA SER A 72 -20.36 -5.81 -26.78
C SER A 72 -20.08 -5.68 -28.29
N LYS A 73 -18.86 -5.94 -28.77
CA LYS A 73 -18.56 -6.04 -30.21
C LYS A 73 -19.09 -7.35 -30.82
N SER A 74 -19.27 -8.41 -30.02
CA SER A 74 -19.84 -9.67 -30.50
C SER A 74 -21.34 -9.54 -30.70
N VAL A 75 -21.86 -10.12 -31.79
CA VAL A 75 -23.31 -10.19 -32.05
C VAL A 75 -23.99 -11.03 -30.97
N ASP A 76 -23.38 -12.16 -30.58
CA ASP A 76 -23.89 -13.10 -29.56
C ASP A 76 -24.21 -12.41 -28.23
N PHE A 77 -23.43 -11.39 -27.86
CA PHE A 77 -23.65 -10.61 -26.65
C PHE A 77 -25.05 -9.97 -26.59
N TRP A 78 -25.64 -9.65 -27.75
CA TRP A 78 -26.91 -8.96 -27.89
C TRP A 78 -28.11 -9.87 -28.16
N HIS A 79 -27.91 -11.19 -28.26
CA HIS A 79 -29.03 -12.11 -28.45
C HIS A 79 -29.98 -12.06 -27.25
N ARG A 80 -31.29 -12.19 -27.48
CA ARG A 80 -32.31 -12.18 -26.39
C ARG A 80 -32.09 -13.27 -25.34
N SER A 81 -31.50 -14.41 -25.71
CA SER A 81 -31.09 -15.44 -24.76
C SER A 81 -30.04 -14.96 -23.73
N ASN A 82 -29.33 -13.88 -24.07
CA ASN A 82 -28.25 -13.25 -23.32
C ASN A 82 -28.64 -11.86 -22.77
N GLU A 83 -29.93 -11.48 -22.81
CA GLU A 83 -30.40 -10.14 -22.41
C GLU A 83 -29.96 -9.74 -20.99
N LYS A 84 -29.94 -10.71 -20.08
CA LYS A 84 -29.43 -10.57 -18.70
C LYS A 84 -27.95 -10.16 -18.63
N ASN A 85 -27.14 -10.50 -19.63
CA ASN A 85 -25.71 -10.20 -19.61
C ASN A 85 -25.49 -8.69 -19.56
N SER A 86 -26.20 -7.90 -20.39
CA SER A 86 -26.00 -6.45 -20.42
C SER A 86 -26.43 -5.77 -19.11
N GLU A 87 -27.53 -6.21 -18.51
CA GLU A 87 -28.02 -5.73 -17.22
C GLU A 87 -27.07 -6.12 -16.07
N GLU A 88 -26.52 -7.33 -16.10
CA GLU A 88 -25.49 -7.78 -15.16
C GLU A 88 -24.23 -6.91 -15.25
N TYR A 89 -23.77 -6.55 -16.45
CA TYR A 89 -22.66 -5.61 -16.62
C TYR A 89 -22.98 -4.23 -16.04
N VAL A 90 -24.17 -3.71 -16.29
CA VAL A 90 -24.62 -2.43 -15.70
C VAL A 90 -24.61 -2.51 -14.18
N ARG A 91 -25.15 -3.60 -13.61
CA ARG A 91 -25.17 -3.81 -12.16
C ARG A 91 -23.77 -3.90 -11.57
N GLU A 92 -22.86 -4.60 -12.24
CA GLU A 92 -21.46 -4.71 -11.84
C GLU A 92 -20.73 -3.36 -11.90
N VAL A 93 -20.91 -2.57 -12.96
CA VAL A 93 -20.33 -1.22 -13.06
C VAL A 93 -20.85 -0.33 -11.93
N LYS A 94 -22.15 -0.40 -11.60
CA LYS A 94 -22.72 0.33 -10.46
C LYS A 94 -22.12 -0.12 -9.13
N ARG A 95 -21.88 -1.42 -8.94
CA ARG A 95 -21.19 -1.98 -7.75
C ARG A 95 -19.77 -1.42 -7.62
N TYR A 96 -18.99 -1.46 -8.69
CA TYR A 96 -17.63 -0.90 -8.68
C TYR A 96 -17.62 0.63 -8.50
N LEU A 97 -18.57 1.35 -9.08
CA LEU A 97 -18.73 2.80 -8.86
C LEU A 97 -18.95 3.13 -7.37
N TYR A 98 -19.76 2.35 -6.68
CA TYR A 98 -19.96 2.48 -5.24
C TYR A 98 -18.67 2.22 -4.45
N TYR A 99 -17.91 1.18 -4.81
CA TYR A 99 -16.61 0.89 -4.18
C TYR A 99 -15.59 2.00 -4.39
N CYS A 100 -15.50 2.54 -5.61
CA CYS A 100 -14.57 3.63 -5.94
C CYS A 100 -14.88 4.90 -5.15
N THR A 101 -16.15 5.31 -5.12
CA THR A 101 -16.57 6.53 -4.40
C THR A 101 -16.48 6.38 -2.89
N SER A 102 -16.74 5.19 -2.35
CA SER A 102 -16.58 4.90 -0.92
C SER A 102 -15.12 4.89 -0.49
N SER A 103 -14.24 4.20 -1.23
CA SER A 103 -12.80 4.16 -0.93
C SER A 103 -12.13 5.53 -1.09
N LEU A 104 -12.59 6.34 -2.05
CA LEU A 104 -12.17 7.74 -2.19
C LEU A 104 -12.44 8.56 -0.93
N MET A 105 -13.60 8.41 -0.30
CA MET A 105 -13.90 9.10 0.95
C MET A 105 -13.00 8.64 2.10
N THR A 106 -12.69 7.34 2.18
CA THR A 106 -11.72 6.81 3.14
C THR A 106 -10.35 7.46 2.99
N VAL A 107 -9.87 7.62 1.75
CA VAL A 107 -8.60 8.33 1.47
C VAL A 107 -8.68 9.78 1.97
N VAL A 108 -9.76 10.51 1.67
CA VAL A 108 -9.94 11.90 2.10
C VAL A 108 -9.93 12.03 3.63
N ASP A 109 -10.63 11.16 4.34
CA ASP A 109 -10.75 11.22 5.80
C ASP A 109 -9.43 10.88 6.50
N ILE A 110 -8.73 9.83 6.05
CA ILE A 110 -7.41 9.47 6.57
C ILE A 110 -6.39 10.58 6.26
N ALA A 111 -6.37 11.09 5.03
CA ALA A 111 -5.48 12.19 4.65
C ALA A 111 -5.75 13.45 5.49
N ARG A 112 -7.02 13.79 5.75
CA ARG A 112 -7.38 14.92 6.60
C ARG A 112 -6.88 14.74 8.04
N SER A 113 -7.06 13.55 8.60
CA SER A 113 -6.55 13.22 9.95
C SER A 113 -5.03 13.30 10.02
N LEU A 114 -4.34 12.72 9.03
CA LEU A 114 -2.89 12.77 8.89
C LEU A 114 -2.38 14.22 8.82
N ASN A 115 -2.95 15.03 7.94
CA ASN A 115 -2.54 16.43 7.74
C ASN A 115 -2.84 17.34 8.93
N LYS A 116 -3.89 17.03 9.69
CA LYS A 116 -4.18 17.75 10.93
C LYS A 116 -3.11 17.48 11.99
N LYS A 117 -2.62 16.24 12.07
CA LYS A 117 -1.65 15.81 13.06
C LYS A 117 -0.21 16.13 12.67
N TRP A 118 0.10 16.04 11.39
CA TRP A 118 1.43 16.23 10.80
C TRP A 118 1.32 17.26 9.66
N PRO A 119 1.21 18.55 10.00
CA PRO A 119 1.03 19.59 8.99
C PRO A 119 2.24 19.67 8.05
N LEU A 120 1.95 19.93 6.78
CA LEU A 120 2.95 20.27 5.77
C LEU A 120 2.71 21.68 5.26
N GLU A 121 3.79 22.41 5.01
CA GLU A 121 3.74 23.67 4.27
C GLU A 121 3.30 23.43 2.82
N ALA A 122 2.73 24.45 2.17
CA ALA A 122 2.30 24.42 0.78
C ALA A 122 1.33 23.28 0.40
N ILE A 123 0.63 22.66 1.37
CA ILE A 123 -0.29 21.55 1.09
C ILE A 123 -1.45 21.95 0.18
N VAL A 124 -1.97 23.17 0.37
CA VAL A 124 -3.06 23.73 -0.44
C VAL A 124 -2.58 24.03 -1.86
N GLU A 125 -1.37 24.56 -2.00
CA GLU A 125 -0.75 24.86 -3.29
C GLU A 125 -0.55 23.58 -4.10
N HIS A 126 0.07 22.56 -3.51
CA HIS A 126 0.31 21.29 -4.19
C HIS A 126 -0.98 20.54 -4.48
N ARG A 127 -1.97 20.60 -3.57
CA ARG A 127 -3.30 20.04 -3.85
C ARG A 127 -3.91 20.70 -5.09
N ASN A 128 -3.87 22.03 -5.19
CA ASN A 128 -4.41 22.74 -6.35
C ASN A 128 -3.61 22.46 -7.63
N LYS A 129 -2.30 22.23 -7.52
CA LYS A 129 -1.43 21.86 -8.64
C LYS A 129 -1.75 20.47 -9.20
N PHE A 130 -1.90 19.47 -8.33
CA PHE A 130 -2.12 18.08 -8.74
C PHE A 130 -3.58 17.77 -9.05
N PHE A 131 -4.53 18.29 -8.26
CA PHE A 131 -5.96 18.22 -8.57
C PHE A 131 -6.35 19.35 -9.53
N SER A 132 -5.80 19.28 -10.73
CA SER A 132 -5.84 20.36 -11.74
C SER A 132 -7.18 20.47 -12.46
N THR A 133 -8.03 19.44 -12.44
CA THR A 133 -9.38 19.49 -13.02
C THR A 133 -10.35 20.18 -12.07
N PRO A 134 -10.83 21.40 -12.38
CA PRO A 134 -11.69 22.15 -11.46
C PRO A 134 -12.98 21.39 -11.15
N GLY A 135 -13.28 21.21 -9.86
CA GLY A 135 -14.53 20.60 -9.40
C GLY A 135 -14.62 19.07 -9.50
N LEU A 136 -13.65 18.39 -10.14
CA LEU A 136 -13.64 16.92 -10.25
C LEU A 136 -13.58 16.23 -8.87
N HIS A 137 -12.70 16.72 -7.99
CA HIS A 137 -12.57 16.21 -6.62
C HIS A 137 -13.85 16.40 -5.80
N ASP A 138 -14.47 17.59 -5.90
CA ASP A 138 -15.74 17.90 -5.23
C ASP A 138 -16.88 17.03 -5.79
N PHE A 139 -16.92 16.85 -7.11
CA PHE A 139 -17.88 15.99 -7.79
C PHE A 139 -17.81 14.56 -7.29
N LEU A 140 -16.62 13.95 -7.22
CA LEU A 140 -16.49 12.55 -6.81
C LEU A 140 -16.82 12.33 -5.32
N GLN A 141 -16.46 13.27 -4.44
CA GLN A 141 -16.90 13.22 -3.04
C GLN A 141 -18.43 13.31 -2.93
N LYS A 142 -19.05 14.21 -3.69
CA LYS A 142 -20.51 14.36 -3.69
C LYS A 142 -21.22 13.22 -4.41
N LEU A 143 -20.58 12.56 -5.38
CA LEU A 143 -21.10 11.37 -6.05
C LEU A 143 -21.22 10.18 -5.09
N ARG A 144 -20.29 10.07 -4.12
CA ARG A 144 -20.44 9.14 -2.98
C ARG A 144 -21.71 9.45 -2.20
N ASN A 145 -21.93 10.72 -1.85
CA ASN A 145 -23.08 11.13 -1.04
C ASN A 145 -24.40 10.94 -1.79
N PHE A 146 -24.45 11.31 -3.07
CA PHE A 146 -25.54 10.99 -3.99
C PHE A 146 -25.89 9.50 -3.92
N SER A 147 -24.88 8.65 -4.12
CA SER A 147 -25.04 7.20 -4.19
C SER A 147 -25.43 6.55 -2.85
N SER A 148 -24.99 7.13 -1.73
CA SER A 148 -25.20 6.58 -0.38
C SER A 148 -26.46 7.11 0.31
N HIS A 149 -26.89 8.33 -0.03
CA HIS A 149 -27.97 9.03 0.69
C HIS A 149 -29.19 9.34 -0.16
N TRP A 150 -29.09 9.26 -1.49
CA TRP A 150 -30.23 9.50 -2.37
C TRP A 150 -30.58 8.29 -3.22
N ARG A 151 -29.76 7.96 -4.21
CA ARG A 151 -29.92 6.76 -5.04
C ARG A 151 -28.61 6.40 -5.71
N MET A 152 -28.45 5.12 -6.04
CA MET A 152 -27.32 4.67 -6.85
C MET A 152 -27.38 5.32 -8.25
N ALA A 153 -26.29 5.97 -8.67
CA ALA A 153 -26.20 6.62 -9.97
C ALA A 153 -26.55 5.65 -11.10
N GLN A 154 -27.38 6.09 -12.04
CA GLN A 154 -27.75 5.30 -13.22
C GLN A 154 -26.61 5.33 -14.24
N ALA A 155 -25.50 4.68 -13.89
CA ALA A 155 -24.43 4.37 -14.83
C ALA A 155 -24.99 3.45 -15.93
N ASN A 156 -25.18 4.01 -17.11
CA ASN A 156 -25.66 3.32 -18.30
C ASN A 156 -24.62 3.37 -19.40
N TRP A 157 -24.73 2.51 -20.40
CA TRP A 157 -23.79 2.49 -21.51
C TRP A 157 -24.31 3.28 -22.71
N VAL A 158 -23.40 3.89 -23.45
CA VAL A 158 -23.65 4.51 -24.76
C VAL A 158 -22.63 3.94 -25.74
N ILE A 159 -23.09 3.53 -26.92
CA ILE A 159 -22.22 3.05 -27.99
C ILE A 159 -22.19 4.12 -29.08
N LYS A 160 -21.00 4.67 -29.32
CA LYS A 160 -20.75 5.55 -30.47
C LYS A 160 -20.04 4.74 -31.56
N ARG A 161 -20.50 4.89 -32.80
CA ARG A 161 -19.81 4.40 -33.99
C ARG A 161 -19.18 5.59 -34.67
N ASP A 162 -17.86 5.54 -34.81
CA ASP A 162 -17.16 6.44 -35.71
C ASP A 162 -17.11 5.75 -37.09
N PHE A 163 -17.78 6.36 -38.06
CA PHE A 163 -17.89 5.85 -39.42
C PHE A 163 -16.59 6.04 -40.23
N GLN A 164 -15.73 7.00 -39.86
CA GLN A 164 -14.46 7.26 -40.55
C GLN A 164 -13.38 6.27 -40.11
N SER A 165 -13.24 6.06 -38.81
CA SER A 165 -12.27 5.11 -38.24
C SER A 165 -12.76 3.66 -38.23
N LYS A 166 -14.05 3.43 -38.51
CA LYS A 166 -14.77 2.17 -38.28
C LYS A 166 -14.64 1.66 -36.84
N THR A 167 -14.31 2.52 -35.87
CA THR A 167 -14.24 2.12 -34.47
C THR A 167 -15.58 2.28 -33.77
N ARG A 168 -15.92 1.25 -33.01
CA ARG A 168 -17.08 1.22 -32.12
C ARG A 168 -16.57 1.34 -30.69
N VAL A 169 -16.96 2.40 -30.00
CA VAL A 169 -16.57 2.67 -28.61
C VAL A 169 -17.81 2.61 -27.74
N ALA A 170 -17.80 1.75 -26.73
CA ALA A 170 -18.81 1.72 -25.68
C ALA A 170 -18.27 2.45 -24.45
N SER A 171 -19.02 3.42 -23.95
CA SER A 171 -18.70 4.19 -22.75
C SER A 171 -19.77 3.93 -21.69
N PHE A 172 -19.38 3.85 -20.43
CA PHE A 172 -20.32 3.98 -19.31
C PHE A 172 -20.39 5.43 -18.87
N VAL A 173 -21.61 5.94 -18.80
CA VAL A 173 -21.90 7.34 -18.53
C VAL A 173 -23.00 7.51 -17.48
N VAL A 174 -23.00 8.66 -16.84
CA VAL A 174 -24.13 9.15 -16.03
C VAL A 174 -24.66 10.42 -16.69
N SER A 175 -25.99 10.55 -16.82
CA SER A 175 -26.55 11.72 -17.50
C SER A 175 -26.51 12.94 -16.60
N LYS A 176 -26.29 14.10 -17.23
CA LYS A 176 -26.30 15.39 -16.55
C LYS A 176 -27.68 15.68 -15.93
N GLU A 177 -28.75 15.34 -16.64
CA GLU A 177 -30.12 15.53 -16.18
C GLU A 177 -30.37 14.76 -14.87
N GLU A 178 -29.96 13.50 -14.81
CA GLU A 178 -30.10 12.66 -13.61
C GLU A 178 -29.33 13.24 -12.41
N LEU A 179 -28.10 13.69 -12.66
CA LEU A 179 -27.25 14.25 -11.60
C LEU A 179 -27.88 15.53 -11.05
N LEU A 180 -28.33 16.44 -11.92
CA LEU A 180 -28.87 17.74 -11.53
C LEU A 180 -30.26 17.67 -10.86
N GLU A 181 -30.94 16.53 -10.88
CA GLU A 181 -32.13 16.29 -10.05
C GLU A 181 -31.80 16.35 -8.54
N TRP A 182 -30.57 16.02 -8.15
CA TRP A 182 -30.11 16.17 -6.77
C TRP A 182 -29.56 17.57 -6.52
N GLY A 183 -30.12 18.30 -5.54
CA GLY A 183 -29.75 19.69 -5.29
C GLY A 183 -28.45 19.90 -4.49
N ASP A 184 -27.94 18.88 -3.79
CA ASP A 184 -26.85 19.04 -2.80
C ASP A 184 -25.45 18.71 -3.37
N TRP A 185 -25.14 19.16 -4.59
CA TRP A 185 -23.78 19.05 -5.15
C TRP A 185 -22.80 20.09 -4.58
N GLY A 186 -23.28 21.26 -4.14
CA GLY A 186 -22.41 22.40 -3.86
C GLY A 186 -21.83 23.02 -5.15
N SER A 187 -21.27 24.23 -5.04
CA SER A 187 -20.97 25.07 -6.22
C SER A 187 -19.94 24.48 -7.18
N LYS A 188 -18.85 23.89 -6.67
CA LYS A 188 -17.77 23.35 -7.51
C LYS A 188 -18.17 22.08 -8.25
N ALA A 189 -18.81 21.13 -7.56
CA ALA A 189 -19.28 19.90 -8.19
C ALA A 189 -20.43 20.18 -9.18
N LYS A 190 -21.35 21.08 -8.82
CA LYS A 190 -22.43 21.51 -9.72
C LYS A 190 -21.85 22.14 -10.98
N LYS A 191 -20.87 23.04 -10.84
CA LYS A 191 -20.18 23.63 -11.99
C LYS A 191 -19.48 22.58 -12.86
N PHE A 192 -18.82 21.58 -12.26
CA PHE A 192 -18.23 20.47 -13.01
C PHE A 192 -19.28 19.68 -13.83
N ILE A 193 -20.46 19.41 -13.26
CA ILE A 193 -21.57 18.76 -13.95
C ILE A 193 -22.13 19.66 -15.07
N GLU A 194 -22.24 20.97 -14.81
CA GLU A 194 -22.78 21.95 -15.75
C GLU A 194 -21.85 22.21 -16.93
N ASP A 195 -20.55 22.31 -16.70
CA ASP A 195 -19.51 22.49 -17.70
C ASP A 195 -19.29 21.19 -18.53
N GLY A 196 -19.71 20.05 -18.00
CA GLY A 196 -19.76 18.79 -18.72
C GLY A 196 -20.77 18.79 -19.87
N GLY A 197 -20.57 17.88 -20.84
CA GLY A 197 -21.58 17.59 -21.85
C GLY A 197 -22.86 16.98 -21.26
N GLY A 198 -23.78 16.51 -22.10
CA GLY A 198 -25.01 15.83 -21.62
C GLY A 198 -24.74 14.56 -20.80
N PHE A 199 -23.52 14.02 -20.88
CA PHE A 199 -23.10 12.81 -20.20
C PHE A 199 -21.72 12.98 -19.57
N ILE A 200 -21.55 12.42 -18.36
CA ILE A 200 -20.25 12.29 -17.70
C ILE A 200 -19.73 10.87 -17.94
N ASP A 201 -18.60 10.74 -18.63
CA ASP A 201 -17.94 9.46 -18.89
C ASP A 201 -17.15 8.97 -17.67
N LEU A 202 -17.58 7.83 -17.11
CA LEU A 202 -17.00 7.27 -15.89
C LEU A 202 -15.56 6.82 -16.09
N TYR A 203 -15.22 6.28 -17.26
CA TYR A 203 -13.87 5.83 -17.54
C TYR A 203 -12.90 7.00 -17.50
N THR A 204 -13.26 8.10 -18.15
CA THR A 204 -12.45 9.32 -18.24
C THR A 204 -12.28 9.97 -16.88
N VAL A 205 -13.38 10.16 -16.15
CA VAL A 205 -13.40 10.78 -14.81
C VAL A 205 -12.54 10.02 -13.81
N PHE A 206 -12.71 8.70 -13.72
CA PHE A 206 -11.99 7.89 -12.74
C PHE A 206 -10.51 7.66 -13.14
N SER A 207 -10.22 7.56 -14.44
CA SER A 207 -8.82 7.48 -14.91
C SER A 207 -8.04 8.74 -14.57
N GLU A 208 -8.61 9.92 -14.86
CA GLU A 208 -7.97 11.20 -14.56
C GLU A 208 -7.82 11.41 -13.05
N TYR A 209 -8.88 11.18 -12.29
CA TYR A 209 -8.80 11.37 -10.84
C TYR A 209 -7.83 10.38 -10.16
N LYS A 210 -7.77 9.11 -10.61
CA LYS A 210 -6.79 8.13 -10.11
C LYS A 210 -5.35 8.63 -10.31
N LYS A 211 -5.05 9.19 -11.47
CA LYS A 211 -3.75 9.79 -11.76
C LYS A 211 -3.43 10.96 -10.81
N GLN A 212 -4.38 11.87 -10.61
CA GLN A 212 -4.20 13.03 -9.72
C GLN A 212 -3.97 12.61 -8.26
N VAL A 213 -4.73 11.61 -7.77
CA VAL A 213 -4.55 11.02 -6.43
C VAL A 213 -3.14 10.45 -6.29
N LEU A 214 -2.70 9.58 -7.21
CA LEU A 214 -1.37 8.97 -7.14
C LEU A 214 -0.26 10.03 -7.09
N GLN A 215 -0.30 11.00 -8.00
CA GLN A 215 0.71 12.06 -8.08
C GLN A 215 0.75 12.92 -6.81
N TYR A 216 -0.42 13.32 -6.30
CA TYR A 216 -0.50 14.14 -5.09
C TYR A 216 0.03 13.41 -3.86
N TYR A 217 -0.40 12.16 -3.65
CA TYR A 217 -0.05 11.42 -2.44
C TYR A 217 1.37 10.86 -2.47
N GLU A 218 1.93 10.58 -3.65
CA GLU A 218 3.36 10.27 -3.80
C GLU A 218 4.23 11.47 -3.37
N TRP A 219 3.89 12.68 -3.84
CA TRP A 219 4.53 13.90 -3.37
C TRP A 219 4.37 14.10 -1.86
N GLN A 220 3.14 13.99 -1.34
CA GLN A 220 2.86 14.23 0.07
C GLN A 220 3.65 13.28 0.98
N LYS A 221 3.75 12.00 0.60
CA LYS A 221 4.56 11.01 1.31
C LYS A 221 6.04 11.40 1.34
N GLY A 222 6.59 11.81 0.20
CA GLY A 222 7.96 12.31 0.12
C GLY A 222 8.19 13.52 1.03
N ALA A 223 7.28 14.49 0.99
CA ALA A 223 7.35 15.70 1.83
C ALA A 223 7.25 15.39 3.32
N LEU A 224 6.36 14.45 3.73
CA LEU A 224 6.27 14.00 5.12
C LEU A 224 7.58 13.36 5.60
N ILE A 225 8.17 12.49 4.78
CA ILE A 225 9.43 11.82 5.13
C ILE A 225 10.56 12.83 5.27
N ASP A 226 10.65 13.81 4.38
CA ASP A 226 11.70 14.83 4.40
C ASP A 226 11.58 15.73 5.63
N VAL A 227 10.41 16.35 5.84
CA VAL A 227 10.16 17.29 6.95
C VAL A 227 10.26 16.60 8.31
N TYR A 228 9.74 15.38 8.43
CA TYR A 228 9.67 14.66 9.71
C TYR A 228 10.76 13.59 9.86
N SER A 229 11.81 13.62 9.03
CA SER A 229 12.97 12.73 9.14
C SER A 229 13.56 12.69 10.57
N PRO A 230 13.72 13.81 11.30
CA PRO A 230 14.26 13.79 12.66
C PRO A 230 13.46 12.97 13.67
N ILE A 231 12.15 12.83 13.49
CA ILE A 231 11.30 11.99 14.37
C ILE A 231 11.16 10.56 13.85
N LEU A 232 11.27 10.34 12.54
CA LEU A 232 11.23 9.02 11.91
C LEU A 232 12.52 8.23 12.16
N GLN A 233 13.67 8.88 12.11
CA GLN A 233 14.98 8.23 12.24
C GLN A 233 15.13 7.46 13.58
N PRO A 234 14.82 8.02 14.76
CA PRO A 234 14.87 7.27 16.01
C PRO A 234 13.94 6.04 16.00
N PHE A 235 12.72 6.19 15.48
CA PHE A 235 11.77 5.07 15.36
C PHE A 235 12.35 3.94 14.50
N PHE A 236 12.92 4.25 13.32
CA PHE A 236 13.52 3.24 12.47
C PHE A 236 14.74 2.57 13.12
N ASN A 237 15.54 3.33 13.87
CA ASN A 237 16.65 2.78 14.62
C ASN A 237 16.16 1.82 15.71
N TYR A 238 15.16 2.20 16.51
CA TYR A 238 14.60 1.30 17.55
C TYR A 238 13.99 0.05 16.94
N LYS A 239 13.26 0.20 15.84
CA LYS A 239 12.71 -0.95 15.12
C LYS A 239 13.82 -1.87 14.60
N LYS A 240 14.87 -1.33 14.00
CA LYS A 240 16.04 -2.10 13.56
C LYS A 240 16.70 -2.85 14.72
N MET A 241 16.86 -2.19 15.87
CA MET A 241 17.43 -2.83 17.07
C MET A 241 16.57 -3.98 17.58
N HIS A 242 15.26 -3.75 17.70
CA HIS A 242 14.30 -4.77 18.13
C HIS A 242 14.27 -5.96 17.17
N ASP A 243 14.13 -5.70 15.87
CA ASP A 243 14.07 -6.75 14.84
C ASP A 243 15.39 -7.54 14.79
N GLY A 244 16.54 -6.86 14.90
CA GLY A 244 17.86 -7.50 14.96
C GLY A 244 18.07 -8.39 16.19
N LEU A 245 17.63 -7.96 17.37
CA LEU A 245 17.66 -8.76 18.60
C LEU A 245 16.75 -9.99 18.50
N ASN A 246 15.54 -9.84 17.94
CA ASN A 246 14.63 -10.96 17.71
C ASN A 246 15.22 -11.97 16.71
N GLN A 247 15.83 -11.49 15.61
CA GLN A 247 16.55 -12.35 14.66
C GLN A 247 17.69 -13.11 15.35
N LYS A 248 18.50 -12.43 16.16
CA LYS A 248 19.57 -13.08 16.95
C LYS A 248 19.02 -14.21 17.81
N MET A 249 17.95 -13.97 18.57
CA MET A 249 17.33 -14.98 19.44
C MET A 249 16.79 -16.17 18.63
N MET A 250 16.06 -15.90 17.54
CA MET A 250 15.51 -16.92 16.66
C MET A 250 16.62 -17.79 16.04
N TRP A 251 17.65 -17.17 15.46
CA TRP A 251 18.75 -17.90 14.82
C TRP A 251 19.63 -18.64 15.83
N ASN A 252 19.82 -18.11 17.03
CA ASN A 252 20.49 -18.83 18.10
C ASN A 252 19.72 -20.10 18.49
N MET A 253 18.38 -20.05 18.53
CA MET A 253 17.53 -21.22 18.75
C MET A 253 17.65 -22.22 17.59
N ILE A 254 17.49 -21.76 16.35
CA ILE A 254 17.61 -22.59 15.14
C ILE A 254 18.96 -23.29 15.12
N MET A 255 20.07 -22.56 15.23
CA MET A 255 21.42 -23.12 15.17
C MET A 255 21.71 -24.10 16.31
N SER A 256 21.11 -23.90 17.48
CA SER A 256 21.26 -24.83 18.60
C SER A 256 20.43 -26.11 18.44
N SER A 257 19.41 -26.08 17.58
CA SER A 257 18.51 -27.21 17.31
C SER A 257 18.91 -28.08 16.12
N ILE A 258 19.88 -27.65 15.31
CA ILE A 258 20.36 -28.42 14.15
C ILE A 258 21.11 -29.67 14.65
N PRO A 259 20.68 -30.90 14.26
CA PRO A 259 21.37 -32.12 14.63
C PRO A 259 22.80 -32.16 14.08
N ALA A 260 23.72 -32.76 14.83
CA ALA A 260 25.09 -32.95 14.39
C ALA A 260 25.14 -33.80 13.10
N GLY A 261 25.90 -33.35 12.10
CA GLY A 261 26.06 -34.06 10.82
C GLY A 261 24.99 -33.78 9.76
N LEU A 262 24.00 -32.94 10.05
CA LEU A 262 23.00 -32.53 9.05
C LEU A 262 23.59 -31.49 8.08
N ASN A 263 23.22 -31.59 6.80
CA ASN A 263 23.67 -30.63 5.79
C ASN A 263 22.93 -29.28 5.97
N PRO A 264 23.64 -28.16 6.22
CA PRO A 264 23.04 -26.84 6.44
C PRO A 264 22.15 -26.39 5.27
N TYR A 265 22.50 -26.75 4.04
CA TYR A 265 21.77 -26.35 2.83
C TYR A 265 20.41 -27.02 2.68
N GLN A 266 20.13 -28.10 3.43
CA GLN A 266 18.79 -28.69 3.51
C GLN A 266 17.84 -27.87 4.39
N TYR A 267 18.38 -27.01 5.25
CA TYR A 267 17.61 -26.27 6.26
C TYR A 267 17.40 -24.81 5.88
N LEU A 268 18.37 -24.18 5.20
CA LEU A 268 18.29 -22.79 4.76
C LEU A 268 17.01 -22.45 3.95
N PRO A 269 16.55 -23.28 3.00
CA PRO A 269 15.34 -22.98 2.22
C PRO A 269 14.04 -22.94 3.04
N ARG A 270 14.05 -23.43 4.30
CA ARG A 270 12.88 -23.35 5.19
C ARG A 270 12.71 -21.95 5.79
N TYR A 271 13.77 -21.14 5.80
CA TYR A 271 13.80 -19.82 6.44
C TYR A 271 14.20 -18.70 5.47
N LEU A 272 14.72 -19.05 4.30
CA LEU A 272 15.20 -18.12 3.29
C LEU A 272 14.46 -18.33 1.98
N SER A 273 14.34 -17.26 1.19
CA SER A 273 13.85 -17.36 -0.19
C SER A 273 14.87 -18.09 -1.09
N ASN A 274 14.42 -18.61 -2.24
CA ASN A 274 15.31 -19.25 -3.21
C ASN A 274 16.45 -18.33 -3.64
N ALA A 275 16.17 -17.05 -3.91
CA ALA A 275 17.18 -16.06 -4.28
C ALA A 275 18.26 -15.86 -3.20
N HIS A 276 17.88 -15.91 -1.92
CA HIS A 276 18.84 -15.83 -0.82
C HIS A 276 19.72 -17.08 -0.74
N VAL A 277 19.14 -18.27 -0.94
CA VAL A 277 19.88 -19.54 -0.95
C VAL A 277 20.88 -19.56 -2.10
N GLU A 278 20.45 -19.19 -3.31
CA GLU A 278 21.32 -19.07 -4.49
C GLU A 278 22.48 -18.09 -4.24
N TYR A 279 22.20 -16.94 -3.62
CA TYR A 279 23.26 -15.99 -3.26
C TYR A 279 24.28 -16.59 -2.29
N ILE A 280 23.86 -17.31 -1.26
CA ILE A 280 24.78 -17.99 -0.32
C ILE A 280 25.60 -19.07 -1.05
N LEU A 281 24.97 -19.85 -1.92
CA LEU A 281 25.62 -20.91 -2.68
C LEU A 281 26.56 -20.40 -3.79
N SER A 282 26.50 -19.10 -4.12
CA SER A 282 27.46 -18.49 -5.06
C SER A 282 28.88 -18.34 -4.48
N PHE A 283 29.03 -18.44 -3.15
CA PHE A 283 30.31 -18.44 -2.47
C PHE A 283 30.87 -19.86 -2.31
N GLU A 284 32.18 -19.96 -2.10
CA GLU A 284 32.87 -21.22 -1.86
C GLU A 284 32.20 -22.01 -0.72
N ASN A 285 31.97 -23.30 -0.95
CA ASN A 285 31.31 -24.17 0.01
C ASN A 285 32.12 -24.32 1.30
N HIS A 286 31.44 -24.32 2.44
CA HIS A 286 32.05 -24.42 3.76
C HIS A 286 33.01 -23.27 4.07
N SER A 287 32.74 -22.07 3.52
CA SER A 287 33.56 -20.89 3.74
C SER A 287 32.93 -19.91 4.73
N GLU A 288 33.79 -19.10 5.37
CA GLU A 288 33.34 -17.98 6.19
C GLU A 288 32.50 -16.97 5.38
N LYS A 289 32.76 -16.83 4.07
CA LYS A 289 31.99 -15.95 3.19
C LYS A 289 30.52 -16.35 3.09
N GLN A 290 30.20 -17.65 3.17
CA GLN A 290 28.80 -18.11 3.21
C GLN A 290 28.11 -17.72 4.53
N VAL A 291 28.84 -17.77 5.63
CA VAL A 291 28.37 -17.36 6.96
C VAL A 291 28.13 -15.86 7.00
N ASP A 292 29.07 -15.06 6.49
CA ASP A 292 28.93 -13.61 6.42
C ASP A 292 27.79 -13.20 5.47
N ALA A 293 27.63 -13.88 4.34
CA ALA A 293 26.50 -13.68 3.42
C ALA A 293 25.15 -13.98 4.10
N LEU A 294 25.08 -15.05 4.90
CA LEU A 294 23.89 -15.37 5.69
C LEU A 294 23.61 -14.28 6.73
N ILE A 295 24.61 -13.85 7.51
CA ILE A 295 24.46 -12.76 8.50
C ILE A 295 23.95 -11.49 7.84
N LYS A 296 24.46 -11.16 6.65
CA LYS A 296 24.05 -10.00 5.85
C LYS A 296 22.61 -10.11 5.35
N ILE A 297 22.23 -11.24 4.75
CA ILE A 297 20.84 -11.49 4.30
C ILE A 297 19.85 -11.31 5.45
N LEU A 298 20.24 -11.74 6.65
CA LEU A 298 19.41 -11.65 7.85
C LEU A 298 19.44 -10.26 8.51
N GLY A 299 20.24 -9.33 7.99
CA GLY A 299 20.39 -7.98 8.56
C GLY A 299 21.00 -8.00 9.97
N MET A 300 21.76 -9.03 10.33
CA MET A 300 22.33 -9.21 11.66
C MET A 300 23.73 -8.59 11.81
N GLU A 301 24.16 -7.77 10.85
CA GLU A 301 25.38 -6.96 10.88
C GLU A 301 25.29 -5.95 12.06
N GLY A 302 25.78 -6.34 13.23
CA GLY A 302 25.67 -5.59 14.49
C GLY A 302 24.92 -6.31 15.62
N PHE A 303 24.28 -7.45 15.34
CA PHE A 303 23.56 -8.27 16.34
C PHE A 303 24.13 -9.68 16.48
N CYS A 304 24.81 -10.20 15.45
CA CYS A 304 25.51 -11.48 15.51
C CYS A 304 26.80 -11.33 16.33
N ASP A 305 26.81 -11.86 17.55
CA ASP A 305 28.02 -11.92 18.38
C ASP A 305 28.92 -13.09 17.97
N SER A 306 30.15 -13.10 18.50
CA SER A 306 31.13 -14.15 18.20
C SER A 306 30.63 -15.55 18.54
N HIS A 307 29.76 -15.68 19.55
CA HIS A 307 29.18 -16.96 19.95
C HIS A 307 28.18 -17.49 18.93
N LEU A 308 27.25 -16.64 18.47
CA LEU A 308 26.30 -17.00 17.42
C LEU A 308 27.04 -17.26 16.11
N LYS A 309 28.02 -16.42 15.75
CA LYS A 309 28.84 -16.64 14.54
C LYS A 309 29.55 -17.99 14.60
N ALA A 310 30.13 -18.38 15.73
CA ALA A 310 30.75 -19.69 15.90
C ALA A 310 29.77 -20.85 15.73
N LYS A 311 28.53 -20.72 16.23
CA LYS A 311 27.47 -21.73 15.99
C LYS A 311 27.11 -21.85 14.52
N VAL A 312 26.99 -20.73 13.81
CA VAL A 312 26.71 -20.72 12.37
C VAL A 312 27.87 -21.33 11.58
N MET A 313 29.13 -20.98 11.90
CA MET A 313 30.32 -21.60 11.29
C MET A 313 30.35 -23.11 11.50
N LYS A 314 30.02 -23.58 12.71
CA LYS A 314 29.91 -25.00 13.01
C LYS A 314 28.81 -25.67 12.19
N ALA A 315 27.63 -25.05 12.05
CA ALA A 315 26.54 -25.57 11.23
C ALA A 315 26.93 -25.66 9.74
N PHE A 316 27.77 -24.74 9.27
CA PHE A 316 28.30 -24.73 7.90
C PHE A 316 29.53 -25.63 7.70
N ASN A 317 29.99 -26.34 8.74
CA ASN A 317 31.25 -27.11 8.71
C ASN A 317 32.45 -26.28 8.21
N VAL A 318 32.51 -25.00 8.55
CA VAL A 318 33.64 -24.14 8.21
C VAL A 318 34.82 -24.51 9.12
N SER A 319 35.92 -24.99 8.53
CA SER A 319 37.14 -25.28 9.28
C SER A 319 37.73 -23.98 9.86
N PRO A 320 38.09 -23.92 11.16
CA PRO A 320 38.81 -22.78 11.70
C PRO A 320 40.14 -22.65 10.95
N LYS A 321 40.42 -21.46 10.40
CA LYS A 321 41.77 -21.17 9.88
C LYS A 321 42.75 -21.34 11.04
N ASN A 322 43.73 -22.23 10.88
CA ASN A 322 44.89 -22.22 11.77
C ASN A 322 45.55 -20.84 11.67
N PRO A 323 45.86 -20.18 12.80
CA PRO A 323 46.70 -19.00 12.77
C PRO A 323 48.11 -19.45 12.36
N ASP A 324 48.58 -18.95 11.23
CA ASP A 324 50.00 -18.97 10.86
C ASP A 324 50.79 -17.95 11.69
#